data_AF-A0AAU2W118-F1
#
_entry.id   AF-A0AAU2W118-F1
#
_cell.length_a   1.000
_cell.length_b   1.000
_cell.length_c   1.000
_cell.angle_alpha   90.00
_cell.angle_beta   90.00
_cell.angle_gamma   90.00
#
_symmetry.space_group_name_H-M   'P 1'
#
loop_
_entity.id
_entity.type
_entity.pdbx_description
1 polymer ?
#
loop_
_entity_poly.entity_id
_entity_poly.type
_entity_poly.pdbx_seq_one_letter_code
_entity_poly.pdbx_strand_id
1 'polypeptide(L)'
;MHTEPSYIICRRNGCTLPRARRIQDDGKSRLNSHCTQACVVWDQRAKRALQEGDADEANALLRLAAKLDARTHPGQTVPGIFVDTRRKAA
;
A
#
# COMPACT_ATOMS: atom_id res chain seq x y z
N MET A 1 -3.89 -9.51 22.48
CA MET A 1 -3.81 -9.25 21.02
C MET A 1 -5.04 -8.42 20.66
N HIS A 2 -4.87 -7.15 20.31
CA HIS A 2 -5.99 -6.30 19.90
C HIS A 2 -6.40 -6.70 18.48
N THR A 3 -7.47 -7.49 18.36
CA THR A 3 -8.04 -7.87 17.07
C THR A 3 -8.90 -6.70 16.58
N GLU A 4 -8.26 -5.73 15.92
CA GLU A 4 -8.97 -4.66 15.22
C GLU A 4 -9.96 -5.27 14.22
N PRO A 5 -11.22 -4.80 14.16
CA PRO A 5 -12.22 -5.39 13.28
C PRO A 5 -11.75 -5.38 11.81
N SER A 6 -11.98 -6.45 11.07
CA SER A 6 -11.47 -6.61 9.68
C SER A 6 -11.82 -5.45 8.76
N TYR A 7 -12.96 -4.78 9.00
CA TYR A 7 -13.36 -3.60 8.23
C TYR A 7 -12.47 -2.38 8.50
N ILE A 8 -11.60 -2.33 9.50
CA ILE A 8 -10.65 -1.21 9.66
C ILE A 8 -9.23 -1.56 9.20
N ILE A 9 -8.98 -2.78 8.72
CA ILE A 9 -7.66 -3.22 8.22
C ILE A 9 -7.43 -2.77 6.78
N CYS A 10 -6.16 -2.52 6.42
CA CYS A 10 -5.73 -2.15 5.08
C CYS A 10 -6.24 -3.15 4.03
N ARG A 11 -6.76 -2.64 2.91
CA ARG A 11 -7.26 -3.47 1.81
C ARG A 11 -6.18 -4.12 0.94
N ARG A 12 -4.91 -3.78 1.17
CA ARG A 12 -3.80 -4.43 0.47
C ARG A 12 -3.66 -5.85 0.99
N ASN A 13 -3.69 -6.84 0.09
CA ASN A 13 -3.39 -8.22 0.45
C ASN A 13 -2.07 -8.33 1.23
N GLY A 14 -2.11 -9.08 2.35
CA GLY A 14 -0.97 -9.28 3.25
C GLY A 14 -0.78 -8.19 4.32
N CYS A 15 -1.30 -6.97 4.13
CA CYS A 15 -1.11 -5.89 5.10
C CYS A 15 -2.07 -6.03 6.29
N THR A 16 -1.54 -6.02 7.50
CA THR A 16 -2.30 -6.14 8.75
C THR A 16 -2.54 -4.81 9.46
N LEU A 17 -2.02 -3.70 8.92
CA LEU A 17 -2.10 -2.39 9.55
C LEU A 17 -3.49 -1.74 9.40
N PRO A 18 -3.96 -0.96 10.38
CA PRO A 18 -5.23 -0.26 10.29
C PRO A 18 -5.23 0.87 9.25
N ARG A 19 -6.41 1.14 8.70
CA ARG A 19 -6.67 2.21 7.73
C ARG A 19 -6.66 3.55 8.47
N ALA A 20 -5.89 4.50 7.93
CA ALA A 20 -5.90 5.86 8.43
C ALA A 20 -7.29 6.49 8.23
N ARG A 21 -7.71 7.32 9.19
CA ARG A 21 -8.90 8.16 9.07
C ARG A 21 -8.52 9.50 8.45
N ARG A 22 -9.37 10.01 7.58
CA ARG A 22 -9.30 11.36 7.02
C ARG A 22 -10.55 12.13 7.44
N ILE A 23 -10.35 13.35 7.92
CA ILE A 23 -11.44 14.31 8.10
C ILE A 23 -11.77 14.90 6.73
N GLN A 24 -13.04 14.85 6.36
CA GLN A 24 -13.58 15.44 5.16
C GLN A 24 -13.93 16.91 5.41
N ASP A 25 -14.10 17.69 4.33
CA ASP A 25 -14.38 19.12 4.41
C ASP A 25 -15.73 19.43 5.10
N ASP A 26 -16.64 18.45 5.16
CA ASP A 26 -17.91 18.51 5.89
C ASP A 26 -17.79 18.13 7.38
N GLY A 27 -16.55 17.96 7.88
CA GLY A 27 -16.26 17.58 9.27
C GLY A 27 -16.43 16.09 9.58
N LYS A 28 -16.87 15.26 8.62
CA LYS A 28 -17.04 13.81 8.85
C LYS A 28 -15.72 13.07 8.76
N SER A 29 -15.54 12.05 9.59
CA SER A 29 -14.39 11.15 9.55
C SER A 29 -14.66 9.96 8.64
N ARG A 30 -13.87 9.78 7.58
CA ARG A 30 -13.93 8.60 6.71
C ARG A 30 -12.64 7.80 6.79
N LEU A 31 -12.76 6.47 6.76
CA LEU A 31 -11.60 5.58 6.61
C LEU A 31 -11.07 5.65 5.18
N ASN A 32 -9.76 5.78 5.04
CA ASN A 32 -9.08 5.62 3.76
C ASN A 32 -9.26 4.19 3.23
N SER A 33 -9.00 3.98 1.94
CA SER A 33 -9.04 2.63 1.35
C SER A 33 -7.91 1.73 1.84
N HIS A 34 -6.73 2.31 2.09
CA HIS A 34 -5.52 1.63 2.53
C HIS A 34 -4.90 2.35 3.74
N CYS A 35 -3.97 1.70 4.44
CA CYS A 35 -3.26 2.31 5.57
C CYS A 35 -2.32 3.44 5.13
N THR A 36 -1.75 3.36 3.92
CA THR A 36 -0.80 4.33 3.37
C THR A 36 -0.91 4.44 1.85
N GLN A 37 -0.43 5.55 1.29
CA GLN A 37 -0.31 5.74 -0.16
C GLN A 37 0.58 4.67 -0.80
N ALA A 38 1.63 4.22 -0.11
CA ALA A 38 2.49 3.14 -0.57
C ALA A 38 1.70 1.84 -0.84
N CYS A 39 0.76 1.48 0.05
CA CYS A 39 -0.10 0.32 -0.16
C CYS A 39 -1.07 0.51 -1.33
N VAL A 40 -1.53 1.73 -1.60
CA VAL A 40 -2.37 2.04 -2.78
C VAL A 40 -1.57 1.79 -4.07
N VAL A 41 -0.38 2.38 -4.16
CA VAL A 41 0.48 2.28 -5.36
C VAL A 41 0.90 0.85 -5.60
N TRP A 42 1.28 0.13 -4.55
CA TRP A 42 1.61 -1.29 -4.64
C TRP A 42 0.43 -2.12 -5.18
N ASP A 43 -0.78 -1.95 -4.62
CA ASP A 43 -1.96 -2.74 -5.01
C ASP A 43 -2.35 -2.52 -6.47
N GLN A 44 -2.27 -1.26 -6.93
CA GLN A 44 -2.50 -0.92 -8.33
C GLN A 44 -1.47 -1.55 -9.26
N ARG A 45 -0.18 -1.46 -8.92
CA ARG A 45 0.90 -2.07 -9.73
C ARG A 45 0.79 -3.58 -9.77
N ALA A 46 0.44 -4.23 -8.65
CA ALA A 46 0.27 -5.68 -8.59
C ALA A 46 -0.88 -6.15 -9.48
N LYS A 47 -2.02 -5.47 -9.42
CA LYS A 47 -3.15 -5.77 -10.32
C LYS A 47 -2.77 -5.60 -11.79
N ARG A 48 -2.04 -4.53 -12.12
CA ARG A 48 -1.56 -4.27 -13.48
C ARG A 48 -0.58 -5.34 -13.95
N ALA A 49 0.42 -5.69 -13.15
CA ALA A 49 1.40 -6.72 -13.50
C ALA A 49 0.74 -8.08 -13.76
N LEU A 50 -0.26 -8.44 -12.95
CA LEU A 50 -1.06 -9.67 -13.16
C LEU A 50 -1.89 -9.61 -14.45
N GLN A 51 -2.46 -8.45 -14.78
CA GLN A 51 -3.25 -8.27 -16.00
C GLN A 51 -2.37 -8.28 -17.26
N GLU A 52 -1.19 -7.67 -17.20
CA GLU A 52 -0.25 -7.55 -18.32
C GLU A 52 0.67 -8.76 -18.46
N GLY A 53 0.70 -9.66 -17.47
CA GLY A 53 1.60 -10.82 -17.45
C GLY A 53 3.07 -10.44 -17.22
N ASP A 54 3.34 -9.26 -16.65
CA ASP A 54 4.69 -8.76 -16.40
C ASP A 54 5.30 -9.45 -15.17
N ALA A 55 6.02 -10.55 -15.42
CA ALA A 55 6.64 -11.36 -14.39
C ALA A 55 7.75 -10.62 -13.62
N ASP A 56 8.48 -9.72 -14.28
CA ASP A 56 9.56 -8.95 -13.66
C ASP A 56 9.00 -7.92 -12.67
N GLU A 57 7.98 -7.18 -13.09
CA GLU A 57 7.26 -6.25 -12.22
C GLU A 57 6.59 -6.98 -11.05
N ALA A 58 5.97 -8.15 -11.31
CA ALA A 58 5.39 -8.97 -10.25
C ALA A 58 6.46 -9.38 -9.21
N ASN A 59 7.64 -9.82 -9.65
CA ASN A 59 8.75 -10.18 -8.77
C ASN A 59 9.29 -8.97 -7.98
N ALA A 60 9.38 -7.80 -8.60
CA ALA A 60 9.76 -6.56 -7.92
C ALA A 60 8.73 -6.21 -6.82
N LEU A 61 7.45 -6.37 -7.11
CA LEU A 61 6.36 -6.10 -6.19
C LEU A 61 6.33 -7.09 -5.02
N LEU A 62 6.66 -8.37 -5.22
CA LEU A 62 6.79 -9.34 -4.12
C LEU A 62 7.87 -8.92 -3.12
N ARG A 63 9.05 -8.48 -3.60
CA ARG A 63 10.12 -7.97 -2.72
C ARG A 63 9.70 -6.70 -1.98
N LEU A 64 8.96 -5.82 -2.66
CA LEU A 64 8.41 -4.62 -2.05
C LEU A 64 7.32 -4.94 -1.01
N ALA A 65 6.52 -5.99 -1.24
CA ALA A 65 5.47 -6.43 -0.33
C ALA A 65 6.06 -6.81 1.02
N ALA A 66 7.13 -7.63 1.02
CA ALA A 66 7.83 -8.05 2.24
C ALA A 66 8.35 -6.85 3.06
N LYS A 67 8.91 -5.83 2.41
CA LYS A 67 9.38 -4.61 3.09
C LYS A 67 8.22 -3.81 3.70
N LEU A 68 7.09 -3.76 3.00
CA LEU A 68 5.88 -3.07 3.46
C LEU A 68 5.20 -3.80 4.62
N ASP A 69 5.25 -5.13 4.64
CA ASP A 69 4.68 -5.98 5.70
C ASP A 69 5.53 -6.02 6.96
N ALA A 70 6.84 -5.75 6.85
CA ALA A 70 7.72 -5.61 8.02
C ALA A 70 7.41 -4.35 8.86
N ARG A 71 6.53 -3.46 8.39
CA ARG A 71 6.15 -2.27 9.16
C ARG A 71 5.25 -2.62 10.34
N THR A 72 5.49 -1.96 11.46
CA THR A 72 4.66 -2.10 12.67
C THR A 72 3.62 -0.99 12.81
N HIS A 73 3.77 0.11 12.06
CA HIS A 73 2.80 1.20 12.03
C HIS A 73 2.69 1.85 10.63
N PRO A 74 1.54 2.43 10.26
CA PRO A 74 1.33 3.03 8.94
C PRO A 74 2.31 4.16 8.61
N GLY A 75 2.67 4.99 9.59
CA GLY A 75 3.58 6.13 9.39
C GLY A 75 5.05 5.75 9.18
N GLN A 76 5.41 4.47 9.27
CA GLN A 76 6.81 4.03 9.15
C GLN A 76 7.30 4.22 7.72
N THR A 77 8.37 5.00 7.55
CA THR A 77 9.04 5.16 6.27
C THR A 77 9.71 3.84 5.88
N VAL A 78 9.53 3.42 4.64
CA VAL A 78 10.21 2.24 4.08
C VAL A 78 11.12 2.71 2.95
N PRO A 79 12.43 2.47 3.04
CA PRO A 79 13.37 2.83 1.97
C PRO A 79 13.04 2.12 0.65
N GLY A 80 13.09 2.87 -0.46
CA GLY A 80 12.99 2.32 -1.82
C GLY A 80 11.57 1.97 -2.30
N ILE A 81 10.52 2.44 -1.63
CA ILE A 81 9.12 2.25 -2.08
C ILE A 81 8.77 3.10 -3.30
N PHE A 82 9.27 4.33 -3.31
CA PHE A 82 9.18 5.24 -4.43
C PHE A 82 10.57 5.35 -5.05
N VAL A 83 10.94 4.36 -5.85
CA VAL A 83 12.01 4.57 -6.83
C VAL A 83 11.38 5.52 -7.85
N ASP A 84 11.86 6.76 -7.89
CA ASP A 84 11.39 7.84 -8.75
C ASP A 84 11.21 7.30 -10.17
N THR A 85 9.96 7.02 -10.58
CA THR A 85 9.63 6.63 -11.95
C THR A 85 9.59 7.86 -12.85
N ARG A 86 10.44 8.87 -12.62
CA ARG A 86 10.96 9.68 -13.73
C ARG A 86 11.78 8.77 -14.61
N ARG A 87 11.05 7.96 -15.39
CA ARG A 87 11.44 7.48 -16.70
C ARG A 87 12.06 8.69 -17.38
N LYS A 88 13.38 8.64 -17.58
CA LYS A 88 14.08 9.47 -18.55
C LYS A 88 13.23 9.46 -19.82
N ALA A 89 12.54 10.56 -20.10
CA ALA A 89 12.20 10.89 -21.47
C ALA A 89 13.56 11.26 -22.09
N ALA A 90 14.12 10.29 -22.81
CA ALA A 90 15.21 10.52 -23.75
C ALA A 90 14.64 11.17 -25.01
#